data_AF-A0A2E6VMZ1-F1
#
_entry.id   AF-A0A2E6VMZ1-F1
#
_cell.length_a   1.000
_cell.length_b   1.000
_cell.length_c   1.000
_cell.angle_alpha   90.00
_cell.angle_beta   90.00
_cell.angle_gamma   90.00
#
_symmetry.space_group_name_H-M   'P 1'
#
loop_
_entity.id
_entity.type
_entity.pdbx_description
1 polymer ?
#
loop_
_entity_poly.entity_id
_entity_poly.type
_entity_poly.pdbx_seq_one_letter_code
_entity_poly.pdbx_strand_id
1 'polypeptide(L)'
;MVTLLWAGCLDTRQVFVQPSPDAGLVCVGNYPAPNDPCLPECGNEIGVGQPCTKGGYECADFDLLTQAAMCTVDFSSTTELAFCTRPCSVDADCGTGAICREDPEDPNASKGCVPETCVDED
;
A
#
# COMPACT_ATOMS: atom_id res chain seq x y z
N MET A 1 -2.44 52.97 -31.07
CA MET A 1 -1.76 52.35 -29.91
C MET A 1 -2.83 51.74 -29.02
N VAL A 2 -3.01 50.43 -29.07
CA VAL A 2 -3.67 49.66 -28.00
C VAL A 2 -2.89 48.35 -27.91
N THR A 3 -2.16 48.23 -26.81
CA THR A 3 -1.33 47.07 -26.46
C THR A 3 -2.26 46.01 -25.89
N LEU A 4 -2.46 44.89 -26.59
CA LEU A 4 -3.15 43.72 -26.04
C LEU A 4 -2.09 42.86 -25.35
N LEU A 5 -2.10 42.91 -24.02
CA LEU A 5 -1.28 42.07 -23.16
C LEU A 5 -1.72 40.60 -23.25
N TRP A 6 -0.72 39.74 -23.35
CA TRP A 6 -0.76 38.32 -23.05
C TRP A 6 -1.44 38.05 -21.70
N ALA A 7 -2.45 37.18 -21.69
CA ALA A 7 -2.87 36.45 -20.50
C ALA A 7 -2.52 34.98 -20.72
N GLY A 8 -1.39 34.55 -20.13
CA GLY A 8 -1.03 33.14 -20.05
C GLY A 8 -1.95 32.43 -19.05
N CYS A 9 -2.63 31.38 -19.49
CA CYS A 9 -3.22 30.39 -18.60
C CYS A 9 -2.07 29.54 -18.02
N LEU A 10 -1.48 29.98 -16.91
CA LEU A 10 -0.81 29.03 -16.02
C LEU A 10 -1.90 28.17 -15.38
N ASP A 11 -2.22 27.05 -16.03
CA ASP A 11 -2.94 25.94 -15.43
C ASP A 11 -2.03 25.32 -14.37
N THR A 12 -1.97 26.00 -13.22
CA THR A 12 -1.31 25.47 -12.03
C THR A 12 -2.29 24.46 -11.46
N ARG A 13 -2.26 23.26 -12.03
CA ARG A 13 -2.92 22.07 -11.50
C ARG A 13 -2.20 21.74 -10.19
N GLN A 14 -2.57 22.46 -9.13
CA GLN A 14 -2.18 22.11 -7.78
C GLN A 14 -2.88 20.80 -7.48
N VAL A 15 -2.10 19.72 -7.58
CA VAL A 15 -2.42 18.45 -6.95
C VAL A 15 -2.44 18.76 -5.45
N PHE A 16 -3.62 19.14 -4.97
CA PHE A 16 -3.94 19.07 -3.56
C PHE A 16 -3.91 17.59 -3.21
N VAL A 17 -2.74 17.11 -2.79
CA VAL A 17 -2.66 15.89 -1.99
C VAL A 17 -3.41 16.27 -0.71
N GLN A 18 -4.70 15.95 -0.66
CA GLN A 18 -5.44 16.04 0.58
C GLN A 18 -4.77 15.04 1.52
N PRO A 19 -4.25 15.45 2.69
CA PRO A 19 -3.79 14.47 3.66
C PRO A 19 -5.02 13.65 4.03
N SER A 20 -5.03 12.36 3.68
CA SER A 20 -6.07 11.44 4.12
C SER A 20 -6.22 11.55 5.64
N PRO A 21 -7.43 11.80 6.16
CA PRO A 21 -7.67 12.05 7.58
C PRO A 21 -7.66 10.78 8.46
N ASP A 22 -7.15 9.66 7.96
CA ASP A 22 -7.33 8.36 8.59
C ASP A 22 -6.04 7.93 9.31
N ALA A 23 -6.01 8.26 10.60
CA ALA A 23 -4.98 7.95 11.60
C ALA A 23 -3.60 8.54 11.31
N GLY A 24 -3.09 9.35 12.24
CA GLY A 24 -1.71 9.86 12.24
C GLY A 24 -0.65 8.79 12.46
N LEU A 25 -0.70 7.68 11.71
CA LEU A 25 0.39 6.75 11.56
C LEU A 25 1.42 7.43 10.65
N VAL A 26 2.29 8.22 11.28
CA VAL A 26 3.49 8.70 10.62
C VAL A 26 4.24 7.45 10.19
N CYS A 27 4.49 7.26 8.90
CA CYS A 27 5.42 6.22 8.43
C CYS A 27 6.75 6.40 9.16
N VAL A 28 6.98 5.63 10.24
CA VAL A 28 8.18 5.75 11.07
C VAL A 28 9.32 4.98 10.40
N GLY A 29 9.65 5.33 9.15
CA GLY A 29 10.72 4.66 8.43
C GLY A 29 10.94 5.23 7.04
N ASN A 30 12.15 5.02 6.54
CA ASN A 30 12.55 5.42 5.19
C ASN A 30 12.07 4.34 4.19
N TYR A 31 10.75 4.17 4.11
CA TYR A 31 10.13 3.19 3.22
C TYR A 31 10.16 3.68 1.77
N PRO A 32 10.18 2.75 0.79
CA PRO A 32 10.03 3.14 -0.62
C PRO A 32 8.67 3.79 -0.86
N ALA A 33 8.57 4.56 -1.94
CA ALA A 33 7.28 5.05 -2.40
C ALA A 33 6.39 3.86 -2.83
N PRO A 34 5.06 3.95 -2.64
CA PRO A 34 4.14 2.95 -3.17
C PRO A 34 4.31 2.84 -4.68
N ASN A 35 4.33 1.60 -5.17
CA ASN A 35 4.54 1.32 -6.58
C ASN A 35 3.23 1.29 -7.38
N ASP A 36 2.08 1.40 -6.70
CA ASP A 36 0.75 1.43 -7.29
C ASP A 36 -0.13 2.47 -6.56
N PRO A 37 -1.02 3.20 -7.27
CA PRO A 37 -1.94 4.17 -6.67
C PRO A 37 -2.97 3.55 -5.70
N CYS A 38 -3.24 2.25 -5.77
CA CYS A 38 -4.13 1.58 -4.82
C CYS A 38 -3.48 1.41 -3.45
N LEU A 39 -2.14 1.37 -3.39
CA LEU A 39 -1.41 1.16 -2.16
C LEU A 39 -1.36 2.44 -1.34
N PRO A 40 -1.65 2.37 -0.03
CA PRO A 40 -1.53 3.53 0.82
C PRO A 40 -0.05 3.92 0.97
N GLU A 41 0.24 5.21 1.19
CA GLU A 41 1.62 5.66 1.43
C GLU A 41 2.23 5.00 2.68
N CYS A 42 1.39 4.69 3.66
CA CYS A 42 1.72 3.94 4.85
C CYS A 42 0.77 2.75 4.98
N GLY A 43 1.27 1.61 5.44
CA GLY A 43 0.43 0.50 5.83
C GLY A 43 -0.50 0.87 6.99
N ASN A 44 -1.42 -0.03 7.30
CA ASN A 44 -2.33 0.13 8.42
C ASN A 44 -1.64 -0.03 9.79
N GLU A 45 -2.42 -0.04 10.88
CA GLU A 45 -1.89 -0.11 12.25
C GLU A 45 -1.06 -1.36 12.57
N ILE A 46 -1.13 -2.40 11.72
CA ILE A 46 -0.32 -3.62 11.84
C ILE A 46 0.70 -3.79 10.70
N GLY A 47 0.92 -2.75 9.89
CA GLY A 47 1.90 -2.74 8.81
C GLY A 47 1.45 -3.41 7.50
N VAL A 48 0.18 -3.81 7.37
CA VAL A 48 -0.35 -4.34 6.11
C VAL A 48 -0.52 -3.21 5.09
N GLY A 49 -0.06 -3.44 3.86
CA GLY A 49 -0.09 -2.43 2.79
C GLY A 49 1.11 -1.48 2.80
N GLN A 50 2.05 -1.65 3.74
CA GLN A 50 3.28 -0.87 3.77
C GLN A 50 4.11 -1.16 2.50
N PRO A 51 4.56 -0.15 1.75
CA PRO A 51 5.39 -0.39 0.58
C PRO A 51 6.74 -1.00 0.98
N CYS A 52 7.21 -1.96 0.20
CA CYS A 52 8.46 -2.69 0.46
C CYS A 52 9.25 -2.94 -0.82
N THR A 53 10.54 -3.23 -0.69
CA THR A 53 11.37 -3.64 -1.82
C THR A 53 11.74 -5.11 -1.70
N LYS A 54 11.96 -5.76 -2.85
CA LYS A 54 12.38 -7.16 -2.89
C LYS A 54 13.73 -7.32 -2.15
N GLY A 55 13.73 -8.08 -1.07
CA GLY A 55 14.88 -8.27 -0.19
C GLY A 55 15.28 -7.04 0.63
N GLY A 56 14.41 -6.03 0.75
CA GLY A 56 14.68 -4.79 1.49
C GLY A 56 14.44 -4.88 2.99
N TYR A 57 13.82 -5.98 3.46
CA TYR A 57 13.51 -6.24 4.87
C TYR A 57 12.64 -5.18 5.56
N GLU A 58 11.93 -4.34 4.79
CA GLU A 58 11.04 -3.31 5.33
C GLU A 58 9.90 -3.93 6.14
N CYS A 59 9.49 -5.15 5.80
CA CYS A 59 8.43 -5.87 6.48
C CYS A 59 8.88 -6.54 7.79
N ALA A 60 10.20 -6.64 8.05
CA ALA A 60 10.72 -7.38 9.21
C ALA A 60 10.42 -6.69 10.55
N ASP A 61 10.22 -5.36 10.54
CA ASP A 61 9.95 -4.58 11.75
C ASP A 61 8.51 -4.77 12.26
N PHE A 62 7.59 -5.25 11.41
CA PHE A 62 6.19 -5.51 11.75
C PHE A 62 5.94 -6.90 12.34
N ASP A 63 7.00 -7.64 12.69
CA ASP A 63 6.92 -8.91 13.41
C ASP A 63 6.55 -8.67 14.89
N LEU A 64 5.36 -8.11 15.08
CA LEU A 64 4.78 -7.86 16.39
C LEU A 64 4.11 -9.15 16.85
N LEU A 65 4.92 -9.97 17.53
CA LEU A 65 4.53 -10.98 18.51
C LEU A 65 3.91 -12.30 18.01
N THR A 66 3.40 -12.42 16.79
CA THR A 66 2.66 -13.64 16.40
C THR A 66 2.71 -14.08 14.94
N GLN A 67 3.04 -13.20 13.98
CA GLN A 67 3.10 -13.57 12.56
C GLN A 67 4.09 -12.67 11.83
N ALA A 68 5.03 -13.28 11.10
CA ALA A 68 5.98 -12.57 10.27
C ALA A 68 5.26 -11.87 9.11
N ALA A 69 5.51 -10.57 8.93
CA ALA A 69 5.11 -9.86 7.74
C ALA A 69 6.12 -10.10 6.61
N MET A 70 5.62 -10.19 5.38
CA MET A 70 6.39 -10.57 4.20
C MET A 70 6.09 -9.62 3.05
N CYS A 71 7.09 -9.30 2.24
CA CYS A 71 6.89 -8.49 1.06
C CYS A 71 6.32 -9.37 -0.07
N THR A 72 5.23 -8.96 -0.70
CA THR A 72 4.58 -9.74 -1.79
C THR A 72 5.54 -10.05 -2.94
N VAL A 73 6.40 -9.11 -3.32
CA VAL A 73 7.40 -9.28 -4.40
C VAL A 73 8.58 -10.19 -4.03
N ASP A 74 8.72 -10.58 -2.76
CA ASP A 74 9.70 -11.61 -2.37
C ASP A 74 9.23 -13.02 -2.75
N PHE A 75 7.91 -13.26 -2.72
CA PHE A 75 7.33 -14.59 -2.93
C PHE A 75 6.69 -14.75 -4.30
N SER A 76 6.16 -13.66 -4.86
CA SER A 76 5.61 -13.66 -6.20
C SER A 76 6.60 -13.10 -7.20
N SER A 77 6.78 -13.83 -8.30
CA SER A 77 7.51 -13.36 -9.48
C SER A 77 6.61 -12.64 -10.49
N THR A 78 5.29 -12.70 -10.29
CA THR A 78 4.25 -12.22 -11.21
C THR A 78 3.51 -11.01 -10.66
N THR A 79 3.40 -10.89 -9.33
CA THR A 79 2.74 -9.77 -8.68
C THR A 79 3.60 -8.52 -8.80
N GLU A 80 3.08 -7.51 -9.51
CA GLU A 80 3.74 -6.22 -9.63
C GLU A 80 3.61 -5.39 -8.35
N LEU A 81 2.58 -5.61 -7.53
CA LEU A 81 2.33 -4.91 -6.27
C LEU A 81 3.37 -5.29 -5.21
N ALA A 82 4.07 -4.30 -4.64
CA ALA A 82 5.15 -4.48 -3.67
C ALA A 82 4.76 -3.91 -2.31
N PHE A 83 4.14 -4.75 -1.48
CA PHE A 83 3.67 -4.35 -0.16
C PHE A 83 3.86 -5.45 0.89
N CYS A 84 3.91 -5.04 2.15
CA CYS A 84 3.95 -5.94 3.28
C CYS A 84 2.57 -6.56 3.49
N THR A 85 2.52 -7.88 3.42
CA THR A 85 1.37 -8.71 3.72
C THR A 85 1.65 -9.61 4.92
N ARG A 86 0.61 -10.21 5.47
CA ARG A 86 0.68 -11.17 6.58
C ARG A 86 -0.23 -12.36 6.30
N PRO A 87 0.12 -13.56 6.80
CA PRO A 87 -0.76 -14.70 6.70
C PRO A 87 -2.02 -14.46 7.54
N CYS A 88 -3.19 -14.76 7.01
CA CYS A 88 -4.47 -14.52 7.69
C CYS A 88 -5.39 -15.73 7.59
N SER A 89 -6.34 -15.83 8.52
CA SER A 89 -7.44 -16.80 8.44
C SER A 89 -8.78 -16.11 8.22
N VAL A 90 -8.95 -14.91 8.77
CA VAL A 90 -10.13 -14.06 8.66
C VAL A 90 -9.72 -12.60 8.42
N ASP A 91 -10.63 -11.78 7.88
CA ASP A 91 -10.36 -10.35 7.60
C ASP A 91 -9.91 -9.59 8.85
N ALA A 92 -10.43 -9.95 10.03
CA ALA A 92 -10.05 -9.33 11.29
C ALA A 92 -8.57 -9.53 11.66
N ASP A 93 -7.88 -10.53 11.10
CA ASP A 93 -6.43 -10.72 11.30
C ASP A 93 -5.60 -9.64 10.59
N CYS A 94 -6.17 -9.02 9.55
CA CYS A 94 -5.50 -8.04 8.71
C CYS A 94 -5.57 -6.61 9.23
N GLY A 95 -6.30 -6.37 10.31
CA GLY A 95 -6.53 -5.04 10.85
C GLY A 95 -7.50 -4.21 10.03
N THR A 96 -7.56 -2.92 10.30
CA THR A 96 -8.42 -1.96 9.62
C THR A 96 -7.85 -1.65 8.24
N GLY A 97 -8.70 -1.46 7.22
CA GLY A 97 -8.22 -1.08 5.88
C GLY A 97 -7.71 -2.24 5.01
N ALA A 98 -7.84 -3.49 5.47
CA ALA A 98 -7.32 -4.66 4.77
C ALA A 98 -8.22 -5.88 4.95
N ILE A 99 -8.20 -6.77 3.95
CA ILE A 99 -9.01 -7.99 3.93
C ILE A 99 -8.13 -9.22 3.72
N CYS A 100 -8.61 -10.38 4.17
CA CYS A 100 -7.92 -11.64 4.03
C CYS A 100 -8.32 -12.33 2.71
N ARG A 101 -7.38 -12.44 1.77
CA ARG A 101 -7.62 -13.03 0.45
C ARG A 101 -6.70 -14.21 0.19
N GLU A 102 -7.24 -15.19 -0.53
CA GLU A 102 -6.43 -16.24 -1.15
C GLU A 102 -5.70 -15.72 -2.38
N ASP A 103 -4.57 -16.34 -2.69
CA ASP A 103 -3.85 -16.03 -3.91
C ASP A 103 -4.68 -16.51 -5.12
N PRO A 104 -5.00 -15.64 -6.09
CA PRO A 104 -5.84 -16.01 -7.23
C PRO A 104 -5.12 -16.95 -8.21
N GLU A 105 -3.79 -16.99 -8.20
CA GLU A 105 -2.99 -17.89 -9.04
C GLU A 105 -2.87 -19.28 -8.41
N ASP A 106 -2.88 -19.37 -7.07
CA ASP A 106 -2.89 -20.64 -6.33
C ASP A 106 -3.92 -20.65 -5.19
N PRO A 107 -5.12 -21.24 -5.40
CA PRO A 107 -6.17 -21.32 -4.38
C PRO A 107 -5.82 -22.26 -3.21
N ASN A 108 -4.71 -22.99 -3.28
CA ASN A 108 -4.19 -23.80 -2.17
C ASN A 108 -3.06 -23.09 -1.42
N ALA A 109 -2.61 -21.94 -1.88
CA ALA A 109 -1.63 -21.14 -1.17
C ALA A 109 -2.22 -20.56 0.11
N SER A 110 -1.32 -20.20 1.03
CA SER A 110 -1.68 -19.49 2.25
C SER A 110 -2.35 -18.16 1.91
N LYS A 111 -3.43 -17.84 2.62
CA LYS A 111 -4.12 -16.54 2.47
C LYS A 111 -3.26 -15.41 3.01
N GLY A 112 -3.30 -14.27 2.33
CA GLY A 112 -2.58 -13.05 2.69
C GLY A 112 -3.53 -11.87 2.91
N CYS A 113 -3.08 -10.92 3.71
CA CYS A 113 -3.75 -9.64 3.88
C CYS A 113 -3.47 -8.71 2.70
N VAL A 114 -4.53 -8.17 2.10
CA VAL A 114 -4.45 -7.22 0.98
C VAL A 114 -5.21 -5.95 1.37
N PRO A 115 -4.69 -4.75 1.10
CA PRO A 115 -5.41 -3.50 1.34
C PRO A 115 -6.76 -3.50 0.62
N GLU A 116 -7.81 -3.05 1.29
CA GLU A 116 -9.16 -3.00 0.68
C GLU A 116 -9.21 -2.10 -0.56
N THR A 117 -8.30 -1.13 -0.64
CA THR A 117 -8.14 -0.23 -1.78
C THR A 117 -7.53 -0.90 -3.02
N CYS A 118 -6.86 -2.04 -2.85
CA CYS A 118 -6.17 -2.78 -3.92
C CYS A 118 -6.90 -4.05 -4.37
N VAL A 119 -8.10 -4.29 -3.86
CA VAL A 119 -8.95 -5.40 -4.30
C VAL A 119 -10.07 -4.82 -5.13
N ASP A 120 -10.11 -5.17 -6.42
CA ASP A 120 -11.25 -4.85 -7.27
C ASP A 120 -12.49 -5.57 -6.74
N GLU A 121 -13.59 -4.82 -6.58
CA GLU A 121 -14.91 -5.38 -6.28
C GLU A 121 -15.47 -6.03 -7.55
N ASP A 122 -15.32 -7.35 -7.68
CA ASP A 122 -15.97 -8.17 -8.73
C ASP A 122 -17.48 -8.33 -8.48
#